data_AF-A0A8C2AK50-F1
#
_entry.id   AF-A0A8C2AK50-F1
#
_cell.length_a   1.000
_cell.length_b   1.000
_cell.length_c   1.000
_cell.angle_alpha   90.00
_cell.angle_beta   90.00
_cell.angle_gamma   90.00
#
_symmetry.space_group_name_H-M   'P 1'
#
loop_
_entity.id
_entity.type
_entity.pdbx_description
1 polymer ?
#
loop_
_entity_poly.entity_id
_entity_poly.type
_entity_poly.pdbx_seq_one_letter_code
_entity_poly.pdbx_strand_id
1 'polypeptide(L)'
;MTFHFIFADKEEQRTKKTKNSPSCLGYPVSIFFIVVNEFCERFSYYGMKAVLVLYFKYFIGWDNDLSTTIYHTFVALCYLTPILGAIIADSWLGKFKTIVYLSIVYTIGQVIMAISAIHDITDTNRDGTPDNMTFHTAMSMLGLMLIALGTGGIKPCVAAFGGDQFEEHQEKQRSTFFSIFYLSINAGSLLSTLITPILRAQECGIYSKQSCFPLAFGVPAALMVVALIVFIAGHSMYIMESPKGNILLRVMKCIGFAIKNRFNHRSKQHPKREHWMDWAEEKYDKLLIAQVKMVLKVLFLYIPLPMFWALFDQQGSRWTLQATTMDGNFGAFIIQPDQMQIVNPILIVIMVPIMDSAVYPLIKKCHINFTPLRRMTVGMLLAALAFVAAALLQIQIDVTNFTIVNEEGQTCHYILQLGFGSSYTVLIPSTFSFGESCTENIKAIQDIEPNGIHMAWQVIQYFLMTCGEVVFSVTGLDFSYAQAPSNMKSVLQAGWLLTVAVGNIIVLIVAEAGSLPDQWAEYVLFASLLVAVSIIFAVMAYFYTYMDPMEIEAKFMELDPEEKKRKELGMTTKDNLAYVNNETSNNTDDKQMKI
;
A
#
# COMPACT_ATOMS: atom_id res chain seq x y z
N MET A 1 19.29 -20.47 -21.39
CA MET A 1 18.73 -21.81 -21.74
C MET A 1 18.43 -22.70 -20.52
N THR A 2 18.77 -22.30 -19.29
CA THR A 2 18.68 -23.15 -18.09
C THR A 2 17.38 -22.98 -17.27
N PHE A 3 16.60 -21.92 -17.46
CA PHE A 3 15.34 -21.69 -16.72
C PHE A 3 14.13 -22.45 -17.27
N HIS A 4 14.13 -22.84 -18.55
CA HIS A 4 12.99 -23.49 -19.19
C HIS A 4 12.81 -24.96 -18.78
N PHE A 5 13.85 -25.59 -18.21
CA PHE A 5 13.82 -27.00 -17.77
C PHE A 5 13.25 -27.21 -16.36
N ILE A 6 13.07 -26.17 -15.56
CA ILE A 6 12.41 -26.28 -14.24
C ILE A 6 10.87 -26.32 -14.40
N PHE A 7 10.34 -25.85 -15.54
CA PHE A 7 8.90 -25.67 -15.77
C PHE A 7 8.29 -26.60 -16.82
N ALA A 8 9.01 -27.61 -17.30
CA ALA A 8 8.47 -28.58 -18.25
C ALA A 8 7.37 -29.43 -17.59
N ASP A 9 6.18 -29.40 -18.20
CA ASP A 9 4.95 -30.04 -17.74
C ASP A 9 5.12 -31.51 -17.36
N LYS A 10 4.83 -31.80 -16.09
CA LYS A 10 4.04 -32.98 -15.73
C LYS A 10 2.79 -32.49 -15.02
N GLU A 11 1.79 -32.07 -15.80
CA GLU A 11 0.38 -32.14 -15.40
C GLU A 11 0.00 -33.62 -15.27
N GLU A 12 0.54 -34.28 -14.25
CA GLU A 12 -0.02 -35.52 -13.75
C GLU A 12 -1.09 -35.09 -12.75
N GLN A 13 -2.35 -35.44 -13.02
CA GLN A 13 -3.46 -35.33 -12.09
C GLN A 13 -3.09 -35.99 -10.76
N ARG A 14 -2.41 -35.25 -9.88
CA ARG A 14 -2.17 -35.66 -8.49
C ARG A 14 -3.44 -35.40 -7.73
N THR A 15 -4.37 -36.35 -7.84
CA THR A 15 -5.33 -36.67 -6.77
C THR A 15 -4.64 -36.52 -5.42
N LYS A 16 -5.30 -35.84 -4.47
CA LYS A 16 -4.92 -35.68 -3.05
C LYS A 16 -4.30 -36.96 -2.46
N LYS A 17 -3.02 -37.19 -2.72
CA LYS A 17 -2.17 -38.01 -1.87
C LYS A 17 -1.69 -37.04 -0.82
N THR A 18 -2.14 -37.25 0.41
CA THR A 18 -1.59 -36.71 1.64
C THR A 18 -0.07 -36.84 1.57
N LYS A 19 0.60 -35.82 1.04
CA LYS A 19 2.00 -35.61 1.32
C LYS A 19 1.99 -35.25 2.81
N ASN A 20 2.56 -36.12 3.63
CA ASN A 20 2.99 -35.73 4.98
C ASN A 20 4.06 -34.65 4.79
N SER A 21 3.61 -33.42 4.55
CA SER A 21 4.47 -32.25 4.56
C SER A 21 5.09 -32.19 5.95
N PRO A 22 6.42 -32.07 6.07
CA PRO A 22 7.05 -32.02 7.38
C PRO A 22 6.41 -30.90 8.19
N SER A 23 5.89 -31.24 9.37
CA SER A 23 5.27 -30.30 10.29
C SER A 23 6.26 -30.02 11.41
N CYS A 24 6.56 -28.75 11.67
CA CYS A 24 7.34 -28.31 12.82
C CYS A 24 6.43 -27.48 13.73
N LEU A 25 6.38 -27.79 15.03
CA LEU A 25 5.50 -27.11 16.00
C LEU A 25 4.01 -27.08 15.60
N GLY A 26 3.55 -28.08 14.83
CA GLY A 26 2.17 -28.14 14.33
C GLY A 26 1.88 -27.25 13.11
N TYR A 27 2.88 -26.58 12.52
CA TYR A 27 2.74 -25.82 11.28
C TYR A 27 3.39 -26.54 10.10
N PRO A 28 2.81 -26.48 8.89
CA PRO A 28 3.49 -26.92 7.68
C PRO A 28 4.80 -26.13 7.51
N VAL A 29 5.93 -26.82 7.34
CA VAL A 29 7.23 -26.17 7.12
C VAL A 29 7.23 -25.24 5.91
N SER A 30 6.31 -25.44 4.95
CA SER A 30 6.05 -24.53 3.82
C SER A 30 5.72 -23.09 4.24
N ILE A 31 5.07 -22.89 5.39
CA ILE A 31 4.67 -21.56 5.89
C ILE A 31 5.89 -20.68 6.17
N PHE A 32 6.98 -21.26 6.68
CA PHE A 32 8.19 -20.52 6.99
C PHE A 32 8.75 -19.81 5.75
N PHE A 33 8.77 -20.48 4.59
CA PHE A 33 9.22 -19.90 3.33
C PHE A 33 8.35 -18.73 2.87
N ILE A 34 7.02 -18.82 3.08
CA ILE A 34 6.08 -17.76 2.73
C ILE A 34 6.27 -16.54 3.63
N VAL A 35 6.42 -16.75 4.94
CA VAL A 35 6.60 -15.66 5.92
C VAL A 35 7.94 -14.95 5.70
N VAL A 36 9.03 -15.67 5.45
CA VAL A 36 10.34 -15.06 5.14
C VAL A 36 10.29 -14.30 3.82
N ASN A 37 9.66 -14.87 2.78
CA ASN A 37 9.44 -14.15 1.52
C ASN A 37 8.66 -12.85 1.74
N GLU A 38 7.59 -12.88 2.53
CA GLU A 38 6.80 -11.68 2.84
C GLU A 38 7.63 -10.64 3.60
N PHE A 39 8.40 -11.05 4.61
CA PHE A 39 9.27 -10.14 5.35
C PHE A 39 10.28 -9.44 4.43
N CYS A 40 10.99 -10.20 3.60
CA CYS A 40 12.01 -9.67 2.69
C CYS A 40 11.40 -8.76 1.61
N GLU A 41 10.24 -9.13 1.05
CA GLU A 41 9.53 -8.29 0.07
C GLU A 41 9.07 -6.98 0.69
N ARG A 42 8.51 -7.02 1.92
CA ARG A 42 8.04 -5.82 2.63
C ARG A 42 9.19 -4.91 3.00
N PHE A 43 10.31 -5.48 3.47
CA PHE A 43 11.53 -4.72 3.68
C PHE A 43 11.98 -4.02 2.39
N SER A 44 12.01 -4.77 1.28
CA SER A 44 12.46 -4.26 -0.02
C SER A 44 11.58 -3.11 -0.52
N TYR A 45 10.26 -3.27 -0.45
CA TYR A 45 9.28 -2.27 -0.88
C TYR A 45 9.35 -1.00 -0.04
N TYR A 46 9.23 -1.12 1.30
CA TYR A 46 9.16 0.05 2.18
C TYR A 46 10.51 0.78 2.27
N GLY A 47 11.64 0.05 2.27
CA GLY A 47 12.97 0.66 2.31
C GLY A 47 13.27 1.49 1.06
N MET A 48 13.00 0.94 -0.12
CA MET A 48 13.18 1.66 -1.39
C MET A 48 12.17 2.82 -1.50
N LYS A 49 10.90 2.62 -1.13
CA LYS A 49 9.87 3.68 -1.11
C LYS A 49 10.25 4.84 -0.19
N ALA A 50 10.85 4.58 0.98
CA ALA A 50 11.17 5.61 1.97
C ALA A 50 12.19 6.64 1.46
N VAL A 51 13.22 6.18 0.73
CA VAL A 51 14.30 7.03 0.23
C VAL A 51 14.03 7.64 -1.15
N LEU A 52 12.97 7.19 -1.83
CA LEU A 52 12.74 7.44 -3.26
C LEU A 52 12.55 8.93 -3.59
N VAL A 53 11.81 9.69 -2.77
CA VAL A 53 11.59 11.11 -3.04
C VAL A 53 12.89 11.92 -2.91
N LEU A 54 13.77 11.55 -1.97
CA LEU A 54 15.07 12.18 -1.79
C LEU A 54 16.04 11.79 -2.91
N TYR A 55 15.91 10.58 -3.46
CA TYR A 55 16.65 10.19 -4.66
C TYR A 55 16.28 11.09 -5.85
N PHE A 56 15.01 11.33 -6.12
CA PHE A 56 14.60 12.23 -7.19
C PHE A 56 15.11 13.66 -6.99
N LYS A 57 15.02 14.17 -5.75
CA LYS A 57 15.47 15.53 -5.42
C LYS A 57 16.98 15.71 -5.49
N TYR A 58 17.75 14.86 -4.82
CA TYR A 58 19.18 15.07 -4.61
C TYR A 58 20.09 14.35 -5.60
N PHE A 59 19.65 13.21 -6.13
CA PHE A 59 20.44 12.46 -7.12
C PHE A 59 20.06 12.87 -8.54
N ILE A 60 18.76 12.76 -8.88
CA ILE A 60 18.29 13.09 -10.25
C ILE A 60 18.27 14.62 -10.46
N GLY A 61 18.07 15.39 -9.40
CA GLY A 61 18.07 16.85 -9.43
C GLY A 61 16.72 17.44 -9.86
N TRP A 62 15.61 16.72 -9.66
CA TRP A 62 14.27 17.25 -9.90
C TRP A 62 13.81 18.16 -8.76
N ASP A 63 12.94 19.11 -9.08
CA ASP A 63 12.28 19.93 -8.07
C ASP A 63 11.35 19.09 -7.17
N ASN A 64 10.85 19.72 -6.10
CA ASN A 64 9.99 19.07 -5.11
C ASN A 64 8.67 18.56 -5.72
N ASP A 65 8.13 19.25 -6.72
CA ASP A 65 6.81 18.97 -7.30
C ASP A 65 6.88 17.80 -8.28
N LEU A 66 7.87 17.80 -9.19
CA LEU A 66 8.14 16.70 -10.09
C LEU A 66 8.54 15.43 -9.32
N SER A 67 9.37 15.57 -8.28
CA SER A 67 9.73 14.44 -7.40
C SER A 67 8.50 13.83 -6.73
N THR A 68 7.59 14.67 -6.23
CA THR A 68 6.32 14.23 -5.62
C THR A 68 5.40 13.58 -6.64
N THR A 69 5.32 14.15 -7.85
CA THR A 69 4.49 13.65 -8.95
C THR A 69 4.92 12.27 -9.42
N ILE A 70 6.21 12.04 -9.64
CA ILE A 70 6.71 10.73 -10.05
C ILE A 70 6.57 9.71 -8.92
N TYR A 71 6.79 10.12 -7.67
CA TYR A 71 6.56 9.27 -6.50
C TYR A 71 5.12 8.75 -6.43
N HIS A 72 4.13 9.65 -6.51
CA HIS A 72 2.72 9.25 -6.43
C HIS A 72 2.26 8.48 -7.67
N THR A 73 2.82 8.77 -8.85
CA THR A 73 2.58 7.96 -10.05
C THR A 73 3.05 6.52 -9.84
N PHE A 74 4.25 6.32 -9.30
CA PHE A 74 4.78 5.01 -8.97
C PHE A 74 3.89 4.27 -7.96
N VAL A 75 3.48 4.94 -6.88
CA VAL A 75 2.60 4.35 -5.86
C VAL A 75 1.23 4.00 -6.46
N ALA A 76 0.63 4.87 -7.27
CA ALA A 76 -0.63 4.59 -7.96
C ALA A 76 -0.55 3.33 -8.82
N LEU A 77 0.54 3.17 -9.59
CA LEU A 77 0.78 1.97 -10.39
C LEU A 77 0.91 0.72 -9.51
N CYS A 78 1.63 0.78 -8.38
CA CYS A 78 1.79 -0.36 -7.46
C CYS A 78 0.45 -0.85 -6.86
N TYR A 79 -0.53 0.02 -6.74
CA TYR A 79 -1.87 -0.30 -6.21
C TYR A 79 -2.93 -0.55 -7.30
N LEU A 80 -2.63 -0.23 -8.56
CA LEU A 80 -3.47 -0.54 -9.73
C LEU A 80 -3.17 -1.91 -10.34
N THR A 81 -1.89 -2.27 -10.44
CA THR A 81 -1.41 -3.55 -11.00
C THR A 81 -1.81 -4.82 -10.22
N PRO A 82 -2.23 -4.81 -8.93
CA PRO A 82 -2.84 -5.96 -8.26
C PRO A 82 -4.03 -6.55 -9.00
N ILE A 83 -4.84 -5.73 -9.68
CA ILE A 83 -5.97 -6.24 -10.47
C ILE A 83 -5.46 -7.15 -11.59
N LEU A 84 -4.36 -6.77 -12.25
CA LEU A 84 -3.72 -7.59 -13.28
C LEU A 84 -3.15 -8.88 -12.68
N GLY A 85 -2.46 -8.79 -11.55
CA GLY A 85 -1.91 -9.95 -10.84
C GLY A 85 -2.98 -10.98 -10.46
N ALA A 86 -4.10 -10.53 -9.90
CA ALA A 86 -5.24 -11.39 -9.56
C ALA A 86 -5.84 -12.06 -10.81
N ILE A 87 -6.02 -11.31 -11.90
CA ILE A 87 -6.54 -11.87 -13.16
C ILE A 87 -5.63 -12.96 -13.71
N ILE A 88 -4.31 -12.72 -13.73
CA ILE A 88 -3.31 -13.67 -14.23
C ILE A 88 -3.29 -14.94 -13.36
N ALA A 89 -3.31 -14.80 -12.04
CA ALA A 89 -3.30 -15.92 -11.11
C ALA A 89 -4.58 -16.77 -11.21
N ASP A 90 -5.75 -16.15 -11.25
CA ASP A 90 -7.02 -16.87 -11.21
C ASP A 90 -7.45 -17.44 -12.56
N SER A 91 -6.92 -16.91 -13.68
CA SER A 91 -7.36 -17.28 -15.03
C SER A 91 -6.36 -18.13 -15.81
N TRP A 92 -5.05 -17.93 -15.61
CA TRP A 92 -4.05 -18.51 -16.53
C TRP A 92 -2.94 -19.29 -15.81
N LEU A 93 -2.20 -18.65 -14.90
CA LEU A 93 -0.94 -19.21 -14.40
C LEU A 93 -1.07 -19.95 -13.07
N GLY A 94 -2.12 -19.67 -12.28
CA GLY A 94 -2.19 -20.08 -10.88
C GLY A 94 -1.36 -19.17 -9.96
N LYS A 95 -1.68 -19.17 -8.66
CA LYS A 95 -1.04 -18.27 -7.67
C LYS A 95 0.48 -18.45 -7.60
N PHE A 96 0.97 -19.69 -7.50
CA PHE A 96 2.40 -19.98 -7.36
C PHE A 96 3.24 -19.46 -8.55
N LYS A 97 2.88 -19.82 -9.79
CA LYS A 97 3.61 -19.37 -10.99
C LYS A 97 3.54 -17.85 -11.14
N THR A 98 2.39 -17.24 -10.83
CA THR A 98 2.22 -15.78 -10.86
C THR A 98 3.16 -15.08 -9.87
N ILE A 99 3.25 -15.57 -8.63
CA ILE A 99 4.18 -15.05 -7.63
C ILE A 99 5.62 -15.16 -8.15
N VAL A 100 6.04 -16.32 -8.66
CA VAL A 100 7.42 -16.51 -9.14
C VAL A 100 7.76 -15.58 -10.30
N TYR A 101 6.94 -15.53 -11.36
CA TYR A 101 7.26 -14.71 -12.54
C TYR A 101 7.24 -13.22 -12.23
N LEU A 102 6.27 -12.73 -11.45
CA LEU A 102 6.19 -11.31 -11.09
C LEU A 102 7.26 -10.93 -10.06
N SER A 103 7.67 -11.83 -9.18
CA SER A 103 8.84 -11.61 -8.31
C SER A 103 10.16 -11.56 -9.09
N ILE A 104 10.31 -12.30 -10.21
CA ILE A 104 11.48 -12.15 -11.10
C ILE A 104 11.50 -10.76 -11.72
N VAL A 105 10.37 -10.30 -12.26
CA VAL A 105 10.22 -8.94 -12.82
C VAL A 105 10.54 -7.88 -11.76
N TYR A 106 10.04 -8.08 -10.54
CA TYR A 106 10.32 -7.21 -9.40
C TYR A 106 11.83 -7.15 -9.08
N THR A 107 12.48 -8.31 -8.95
CA THR A 107 13.92 -8.40 -8.69
C THR A 107 14.74 -7.68 -9.76
N ILE A 108 14.41 -7.87 -11.05
CA ILE A 108 15.08 -7.16 -12.15
C ILE A 108 14.89 -5.65 -12.00
N GLY A 109 13.68 -5.19 -11.68
CA GLY A 109 13.39 -3.78 -11.44
C GLY A 109 14.23 -3.19 -10.30
N GLN A 110 14.34 -3.89 -9.16
CA GLN A 110 15.17 -3.46 -8.03
C GLN A 110 16.67 -3.41 -8.36
N VAL A 111 17.17 -4.39 -9.13
CA VAL A 111 18.57 -4.39 -9.59
C VAL A 111 18.84 -3.22 -10.53
N ILE A 112 17.92 -2.95 -11.48
CA ILE A 112 18.01 -1.80 -12.38
C ILE A 112 18.00 -0.49 -11.59
N MET A 113 17.14 -0.36 -10.56
CA MET A 113 17.14 0.80 -9.67
C MET A 113 18.47 0.98 -8.94
N ALA A 114 19.03 -0.09 -8.39
CA ALA A 114 20.33 -0.04 -7.71
C ALA A 114 21.46 0.39 -8.64
N ILE A 115 21.49 -0.12 -9.88
CA ILE A 115 22.45 0.28 -10.91
C ILE A 115 22.25 1.75 -11.31
N SER A 116 20.99 2.19 -11.44
CA SER A 116 20.66 3.58 -11.79
C SER A 116 21.13 4.61 -10.76
N ALA A 117 21.44 4.18 -9.53
CA ALA A 117 21.93 5.05 -8.48
C ALA A 117 23.47 5.15 -8.40
N ILE A 118 24.23 4.50 -9.29
CA ILE A 118 25.71 4.50 -9.22
C ILE A 118 26.27 5.65 -10.06
N HIS A 119 26.73 6.74 -9.41
CA HIS A 119 27.35 7.90 -10.07
C HIS A 119 28.50 7.51 -11.01
N ASP A 120 29.40 6.67 -10.52
CA ASP A 120 30.65 6.28 -11.19
C ASP A 120 30.43 5.59 -12.56
N ILE A 121 29.21 5.18 -12.92
CA ILE A 121 28.91 4.56 -14.24
C ILE A 121 29.01 5.59 -15.38
N THR A 122 28.60 6.84 -15.12
CA THR A 122 28.62 7.89 -16.14
C THR A 122 29.48 9.09 -15.77
N ASP A 123 30.13 9.08 -14.60
CA ASP A 123 31.13 10.07 -14.20
C ASP A 123 32.50 9.77 -14.84
N THR A 124 32.69 10.21 -16.09
CA THR A 124 33.92 10.01 -16.86
C THR A 124 35.02 11.00 -16.46
N ASN A 125 34.60 12.20 -16.06
CA ASN A 125 35.48 13.32 -15.71
C ASN A 125 35.97 13.26 -14.24
N ARG A 126 35.37 12.40 -13.41
CA ARG A 126 35.67 12.14 -11.99
C ARG A 126 35.45 13.35 -11.09
N ASP A 127 34.51 14.22 -11.44
CA ASP A 127 34.12 15.36 -10.62
C ASP A 127 33.07 15.01 -9.55
N GLY A 128 32.57 13.77 -9.57
CA GLY A 128 31.56 13.24 -8.67
C GLY A 128 30.13 13.44 -9.14
N THR A 129 29.90 14.10 -10.26
CA THR A 129 28.57 14.26 -10.86
C THR A 129 28.42 13.35 -12.08
N PRO A 130 27.24 12.74 -12.31
CA PRO A 130 27.07 11.88 -13.48
C PRO A 130 27.04 12.73 -14.76
N ASP A 131 27.91 12.47 -15.74
CA ASP A 131 27.94 13.23 -17.00
C ASP A 131 26.65 13.03 -17.82
N ASN A 132 25.95 11.90 -17.64
CA ASN A 132 24.74 11.57 -18.38
C ASN A 132 23.54 11.29 -17.46
N MET A 133 22.90 12.36 -16.98
CA MET A 133 21.69 12.25 -16.15
C MET A 133 20.51 11.57 -16.87
N THR A 134 20.45 11.64 -18.20
CA THR A 134 19.41 10.98 -19.00
C THR A 134 19.48 9.45 -18.85
N PHE A 135 20.67 8.88 -18.81
CA PHE A 135 20.86 7.45 -18.57
C PHE A 135 20.30 7.02 -17.22
N HIS A 136 20.66 7.75 -16.15
CA HIS A 136 20.18 7.48 -14.80
C HIS A 136 18.66 7.58 -14.73
N THR A 137 18.09 8.67 -15.23
CA THR A 137 16.64 8.89 -15.28
C THR A 137 15.90 7.76 -16.02
N ALA A 138 16.36 7.39 -17.22
CA ALA A 138 15.71 6.35 -18.02
C ALA A 138 15.75 4.97 -17.33
N MET A 139 16.90 4.62 -16.74
CA MET A 139 17.06 3.38 -15.98
C MET A 139 16.18 3.38 -14.74
N SER A 140 16.08 4.49 -14.00
CA SER A 140 15.19 4.59 -12.84
C SER A 140 13.72 4.44 -13.24
N MET A 141 13.27 5.08 -14.32
CA MET A 141 11.88 4.95 -14.77
C MET A 141 11.53 3.52 -15.20
N LEU A 142 12.46 2.86 -15.89
CA LEU A 142 12.32 1.44 -16.23
C LEU A 142 12.27 0.57 -14.96
N GLY A 143 13.17 0.79 -14.02
CA GLY A 143 13.22 0.09 -12.74
C GLY A 143 11.91 0.22 -11.96
N LEU A 144 11.40 1.45 -11.80
CA LEU A 144 10.14 1.73 -11.12
C LEU A 144 8.92 1.09 -11.80
N MET A 145 8.86 1.08 -13.13
CA MET A 145 7.78 0.42 -13.86
C MET A 145 7.78 -1.09 -13.59
N LEU A 146 8.95 -1.73 -13.66
CA LEU A 146 9.08 -3.17 -13.39
C LEU A 146 8.77 -3.50 -11.93
N ILE A 147 9.23 -2.67 -10.99
CA ILE A 147 8.89 -2.80 -9.57
C ILE A 147 7.38 -2.70 -9.36
N ALA A 148 6.72 -1.70 -9.96
CA ALA A 148 5.28 -1.49 -9.79
C ALA A 148 4.45 -2.66 -10.34
N LEU A 149 4.86 -3.24 -11.48
CA LEU A 149 4.26 -4.46 -12.03
C LEU A 149 4.49 -5.67 -11.11
N GLY A 150 5.72 -5.79 -10.59
CA GLY A 150 6.15 -6.88 -9.71
C GLY A 150 5.41 -6.88 -8.37
N THR A 151 5.63 -5.86 -7.54
CA THR A 151 5.02 -5.76 -6.19
C THR A 151 3.50 -5.76 -6.25
N GLY A 152 2.90 -5.01 -7.17
CA GLY A 152 1.44 -4.96 -7.27
C GLY A 152 0.87 -6.30 -7.71
N GLY A 153 1.51 -6.95 -8.68
CA GLY A 153 1.08 -8.26 -9.18
C GLY A 153 1.12 -9.40 -8.15
N ILE A 154 2.09 -9.39 -7.22
CA ILE A 154 2.22 -10.42 -6.18
C ILE A 154 1.32 -10.17 -4.96
N LYS A 155 1.00 -8.92 -4.63
CA LYS A 155 0.18 -8.53 -3.45
C LYS A 155 -1.10 -9.36 -3.26
N PRO A 156 -1.97 -9.56 -4.27
CA PRO A 156 -3.21 -10.34 -4.07
C PRO A 156 -2.96 -11.85 -3.97
N CYS A 157 -1.79 -12.32 -4.40
CA CYS A 157 -1.50 -13.74 -4.55
C CYS A 157 -0.87 -14.35 -3.29
N VAL A 158 0.08 -13.65 -2.64
CA VAL A 158 0.91 -14.24 -1.57
C VAL A 158 0.09 -14.59 -0.32
N ALA A 159 -0.72 -13.65 0.17
CA ALA A 159 -1.57 -13.90 1.33
C ALA A 159 -2.61 -15.01 1.08
N ALA A 160 -3.21 -15.01 -0.13
CA ALA A 160 -4.14 -16.05 -0.53
C ALA A 160 -3.45 -17.42 -0.64
N PHE A 161 -2.25 -17.47 -1.22
CA PHE A 161 -1.45 -18.68 -1.35
C PHE A 161 -1.02 -19.26 0.00
N GLY A 162 -0.65 -18.39 0.95
CA GLY A 162 -0.37 -18.80 2.34
C GLY A 162 -1.60 -19.36 3.05
N GLY A 163 -2.78 -18.77 2.83
CA GLY A 163 -4.05 -19.28 3.34
C GLY A 163 -4.41 -20.68 2.81
N ASP A 164 -4.09 -20.96 1.55
CA ASP A 164 -4.35 -22.25 0.89
C ASP A 164 -3.48 -23.41 1.44
N GLN A 165 -2.47 -23.12 2.26
CA GLN A 165 -1.60 -24.14 2.86
C GLN A 165 -2.25 -24.87 4.05
N PHE A 166 -3.41 -24.41 4.50
CA PHE A 166 -4.15 -24.98 5.62
C PHE A 166 -5.43 -25.66 5.13
N GLU A 167 -5.75 -26.80 5.72
CA GLU A 167 -7.02 -27.48 5.46
C GLU A 167 -8.20 -26.81 6.21
N GLU A 168 -9.44 -27.13 5.81
CA GLU A 168 -10.65 -26.55 6.42
C GLU A 168 -10.74 -26.76 7.94
N HIS A 169 -10.23 -27.88 8.45
CA HIS A 169 -10.23 -28.19 9.89
C HIS A 169 -9.17 -27.42 10.70
N GLN A 170 -8.23 -26.74 10.04
CA GLN A 170 -7.08 -26.07 10.66
C GLN A 170 -7.30 -24.56 10.88
N GLU A 171 -8.52 -24.14 11.22
CA GLU A 171 -8.89 -22.72 11.30
C GLU A 171 -8.04 -21.92 12.30
N LYS A 172 -7.72 -22.53 13.46
CA LYS A 172 -6.89 -21.88 14.49
C LYS A 172 -5.46 -21.64 14.01
N GLN A 173 -4.88 -22.60 13.28
CA GLN A 173 -3.52 -22.48 12.72
C GLN A 173 -3.49 -21.43 11.60
N ARG A 174 -4.52 -21.42 10.73
CA ARG A 174 -4.68 -20.43 9.67
C ARG A 174 -4.81 -19.00 10.22
N SER A 175 -5.59 -18.80 11.29
CA SER A 175 -5.70 -17.49 11.97
C SER A 175 -4.37 -17.02 12.57
N THR A 176 -3.64 -17.95 13.21
CA THR A 176 -2.32 -17.64 13.76
C THR A 176 -1.30 -17.31 12.66
N PHE A 177 -1.36 -18.00 11.52
CA PHE A 177 -0.56 -17.66 10.34
C PHE A 177 -0.79 -16.22 9.89
N PHE A 178 -2.05 -15.79 9.76
CA PHE A 178 -2.35 -14.39 9.39
C PHE A 178 -1.84 -13.38 10.42
N SER A 179 -1.81 -13.76 11.70
CA SER A 179 -1.21 -12.92 12.76
C SER A 179 0.32 -12.81 12.60
N ILE A 180 1.01 -13.91 12.30
CA ILE A 180 2.46 -13.93 12.02
C ILE A 180 2.77 -13.16 10.73
N PHE A 181 1.93 -13.30 9.71
CA PHE A 181 2.04 -12.58 8.45
C PHE A 181 1.87 -11.07 8.65
N TYR A 182 0.93 -10.65 9.50
CA TYR A 182 0.79 -9.25 9.90
C TYR A 182 2.02 -8.74 10.66
N LEU A 183 2.58 -9.55 11.56
CA LEU A 183 3.81 -9.22 12.28
C LEU A 183 4.99 -9.06 11.33
N SER A 184 5.14 -9.94 10.32
CA SER A 184 6.24 -9.85 9.36
C SER A 184 6.16 -8.60 8.48
N ILE A 185 4.94 -8.17 8.09
CA ILE A 185 4.72 -6.91 7.37
C ILE A 185 5.20 -5.72 8.19
N ASN A 186 4.75 -5.62 9.45
CA ASN A 186 5.11 -4.50 10.32
C ASN A 186 6.60 -4.50 10.66
N ALA A 187 7.18 -5.68 10.94
CA ALA A 187 8.62 -5.81 11.19
C ALA A 187 9.45 -5.41 9.96
N GLY A 188 9.04 -5.85 8.76
CA GLY A 188 9.72 -5.48 7.51
C GLY A 188 9.65 -3.97 7.23
N SER A 189 8.49 -3.34 7.43
CA SER A 189 8.31 -1.89 7.29
C SER A 189 9.14 -1.10 8.32
N LEU A 190 9.07 -1.49 9.59
CA LEU A 190 9.83 -0.84 10.67
C LEU A 190 11.34 -0.91 10.44
N LEU A 191 11.86 -2.10 10.14
CA LEU A 191 13.30 -2.29 9.96
C LEU A 191 13.81 -1.61 8.69
N SER A 192 13.03 -1.61 7.61
CA SER A 192 13.46 -0.98 6.35
C SER A 192 13.45 0.55 6.42
N THR A 193 12.43 1.15 7.03
CA THR A 193 12.35 2.60 7.26
C THR A 193 13.40 3.10 8.25
N LEU A 194 13.97 2.22 9.08
CA LEU A 194 15.14 2.53 9.91
C LEU A 194 16.46 2.35 9.16
N ILE A 195 16.70 1.16 8.61
CA ILE A 195 18.00 0.73 8.08
C ILE A 195 18.30 1.40 6.75
N THR A 196 17.35 1.44 5.82
CA THR A 196 17.62 1.92 4.45
C THR A 196 18.05 3.40 4.41
N PRO A 197 17.40 4.32 5.15
CA PRO A 197 17.90 5.69 5.29
C PRO A 197 19.29 5.80 5.94
N ILE A 198 19.62 4.94 6.92
CA ILE A 198 20.98 4.91 7.52
C ILE A 198 22.02 4.54 6.46
N LEU A 199 21.69 3.57 5.60
CA LEU A 199 22.54 3.16 4.48
C LEU A 199 22.68 4.29 3.45
N ARG A 200 21.61 5.03 3.14
CA ARG A 200 21.64 6.20 2.27
C ARG A 200 22.53 7.31 2.83
N ALA A 201 22.50 7.54 4.14
CA ALA A 201 23.26 8.59 4.79
C ALA A 201 24.77 8.30 4.87
N GLN A 202 25.21 7.06 4.59
CA GLN A 202 26.62 6.75 4.48
C GLN A 202 27.23 7.41 3.23
N GLU A 203 28.53 7.66 3.28
CA GLU A 203 29.30 8.12 2.14
C GLU A 203 29.85 6.93 1.34
N CYS A 204 29.53 6.86 0.05
CA CYS A 204 30.11 5.89 -0.87
C CYS A 204 30.45 6.51 -2.23
N GLY A 205 31.15 5.74 -3.05
CA GLY A 205 31.76 6.17 -4.31
C GLY A 205 33.25 5.88 -4.35
N ILE A 206 33.75 5.57 -5.54
CA ILE A 206 35.15 5.18 -5.77
C ILE A 206 36.04 6.42 -5.82
N TYR A 207 35.62 7.45 -6.57
CA TYR A 207 36.41 8.65 -6.82
C TYR A 207 35.94 9.86 -6.00
N SER A 208 34.63 10.02 -5.82
CA SER A 208 34.01 11.04 -4.98
C SER A 208 33.21 10.39 -3.85
N LYS A 209 33.11 11.06 -2.70
CA LYS A 209 32.30 10.60 -1.55
C LYS A 209 30.96 11.31 -1.57
N GLN A 210 29.87 10.55 -1.71
CA GLN A 210 28.50 11.08 -1.76
C GLN A 210 27.51 10.18 -1.03
N SER A 211 26.30 10.69 -0.80
CA SER A 211 25.22 9.91 -0.18
C SER A 211 24.94 8.61 -0.94
N CYS A 212 24.92 7.49 -0.22
CA CYS A 212 24.95 6.17 -0.82
C CYS A 212 23.59 5.61 -1.23
N PHE A 213 22.98 6.21 -2.26
CA PHE A 213 21.81 5.64 -2.93
C PHE A 213 22.02 4.23 -3.50
N PRO A 214 23.19 3.86 -4.08
CA PRO A 214 23.46 2.49 -4.51
C PRO A 214 23.25 1.45 -3.41
N LEU A 215 23.71 1.73 -2.19
CA LEU A 215 23.56 0.83 -1.06
C LEU A 215 22.12 0.81 -0.55
N ALA A 216 21.48 1.98 -0.51
CA ALA A 216 20.09 2.13 -0.11
C ALA A 216 19.13 1.34 -1.02
N PHE A 217 19.37 1.25 -2.33
CA PHE A 217 18.59 0.42 -3.25
C PHE A 217 19.14 -1.01 -3.40
N GLY A 218 20.46 -1.19 -3.28
CA GLY A 218 21.13 -2.47 -3.44
C GLY A 218 20.78 -3.49 -2.36
N VAL A 219 20.65 -3.06 -1.09
CA VAL A 219 20.23 -3.95 0.00
C VAL A 219 18.79 -4.45 -0.18
N PRO A 220 17.78 -3.59 -0.45
CA PRO A 220 16.45 -4.02 -0.90
C PRO A 220 16.47 -4.98 -2.09
N ALA A 221 17.32 -4.74 -3.10
CA ALA A 221 17.46 -5.62 -4.26
C ALA A 221 17.98 -7.01 -3.87
N ALA A 222 19.04 -7.08 -3.06
CA ALA A 222 19.60 -8.33 -2.57
C ALA A 222 18.60 -9.11 -1.71
N LEU A 223 17.85 -8.43 -0.84
CA LEU A 223 16.79 -9.06 -0.04
C LEU A 223 15.64 -9.58 -0.91
N MET A 224 15.29 -8.89 -2.00
CA MET A 224 14.29 -9.38 -2.94
C MET A 224 14.77 -10.64 -3.70
N VAL A 225 16.06 -10.71 -4.07
CA VAL A 225 16.66 -11.94 -4.61
C VAL A 225 16.55 -13.08 -3.60
N VAL A 226 16.88 -12.82 -2.33
CA VAL A 226 16.75 -13.81 -1.25
C VAL A 226 15.30 -14.25 -1.08
N ALA A 227 14.34 -13.32 -1.08
CA ALA A 227 12.90 -13.62 -1.00
C ALA A 227 12.48 -14.61 -2.09
N LEU A 228 12.88 -14.34 -3.35
CA LEU A 228 12.58 -15.19 -4.49
C LEU A 228 13.21 -16.60 -4.35
N ILE A 229 14.49 -16.67 -3.96
CA ILE A 229 15.19 -17.95 -3.78
C ILE A 229 14.52 -18.78 -2.68
N VAL A 230 14.21 -18.16 -1.54
CA VAL A 230 13.53 -18.81 -0.41
C VAL A 230 12.16 -19.29 -0.85
N PHE A 231 11.37 -18.46 -1.53
CA PHE A 231 10.04 -18.86 -1.99
C PHE A 231 10.10 -20.07 -2.94
N ILE A 232 11.03 -20.08 -3.91
CA ILE A 232 11.21 -21.19 -4.86
C ILE A 232 11.74 -22.45 -4.15
N ALA A 233 12.61 -22.31 -3.15
CA ALA A 233 13.12 -23.46 -2.39
C ALA A 233 11.97 -24.25 -1.72
N GLY A 234 10.89 -23.57 -1.32
CA GLY A 234 9.69 -24.19 -0.77
C GLY A 234 8.78 -24.93 -1.78
N HIS A 235 9.05 -24.86 -3.10
CA HIS A 235 8.12 -25.33 -4.14
C HIS A 235 7.62 -26.78 -3.96
N SER A 236 8.48 -27.67 -3.46
CA SER A 236 8.17 -29.09 -3.31
C SER A 236 7.19 -29.39 -2.16
N MET A 237 7.00 -28.42 -1.26
CA MET A 237 6.18 -28.52 -0.04
C MET A 237 4.87 -27.74 -0.13
N TYR A 238 4.66 -26.91 -1.15
CA TYR A 238 3.43 -26.14 -1.27
C TYR A 238 2.26 -26.97 -1.75
N ILE A 239 1.09 -26.65 -1.19
CA ILE A 239 -0.20 -27.05 -1.74
C ILE A 239 -0.54 -26.07 -2.85
N MET A 240 -0.65 -26.57 -4.08
CA MET A 240 -0.98 -25.78 -5.27
C MET A 240 -2.38 -26.14 -5.73
N GLU A 241 -3.33 -25.24 -5.49
CA GLU A 241 -4.69 -25.40 -6.02
C GLU A 241 -4.75 -25.02 -7.51
N SER A 242 -5.62 -25.69 -8.27
CA SER A 242 -5.93 -25.30 -9.65
C SER A 242 -6.69 -23.97 -9.69
N PRO A 243 -6.54 -23.17 -10.76
CA PRO A 243 -7.24 -21.89 -10.88
C PRO A 243 -8.77 -22.08 -10.84
N LYS A 244 -9.45 -21.52 -9.82
CA LYS A 244 -10.90 -21.67 -9.60
C LYS A 244 -11.76 -20.76 -10.49
N GLY A 245 -11.16 -20.12 -11.50
CA GLY A 245 -11.81 -19.18 -12.40
C GLY A 245 -11.96 -17.79 -11.80
N ASN A 246 -12.03 -16.77 -12.66
CA ASN A 246 -11.93 -15.38 -12.23
C ASN A 246 -13.29 -14.79 -11.81
N ILE A 247 -13.51 -14.75 -10.50
CA ILE A 247 -14.73 -14.20 -9.89
C ILE A 247 -14.90 -12.72 -10.25
N LEU A 248 -13.82 -11.93 -10.23
CA LEU A 248 -13.84 -10.52 -10.60
C LEU A 248 -14.35 -10.33 -12.04
N LEU A 249 -13.85 -11.13 -12.99
CA LEU A 249 -14.28 -11.09 -14.38
C LEU A 249 -15.75 -11.55 -14.53
N ARG A 250 -16.19 -12.55 -13.76
CA ARG A 250 -17.59 -12.99 -13.72
C ARG A 250 -18.50 -11.87 -13.23
N VAL A 251 -18.11 -11.16 -12.17
CA VAL A 251 -18.84 -10.00 -11.63
C VAL A 251 -18.89 -8.86 -12.65
N MET A 252 -17.76 -8.49 -13.28
CA MET A 252 -17.73 -7.45 -14.30
C MET A 252 -18.61 -7.78 -15.51
N LYS A 253 -18.58 -9.03 -15.99
CA LYS A 253 -19.45 -9.50 -17.09
C LYS A 253 -20.93 -9.50 -16.70
N CYS A 254 -21.26 -9.87 -15.46
CA CYS A 254 -22.62 -9.83 -14.94
C CYS A 254 -23.15 -8.39 -14.90
N ILE A 255 -22.37 -7.46 -14.34
CA ILE A 255 -22.70 -6.02 -14.30
C ILE A 255 -22.86 -5.46 -15.72
N GLY A 256 -21.90 -5.72 -16.61
CA GLY A 256 -21.93 -5.25 -17.99
C GLY A 256 -23.14 -5.80 -18.77
N PHE A 257 -23.49 -7.06 -18.57
CA PHE A 257 -24.68 -7.67 -19.14
C PHE A 257 -25.95 -7.01 -18.60
N ALA A 258 -26.08 -6.80 -17.29
CA ALA A 258 -27.24 -6.12 -16.69
C ALA A 258 -27.43 -4.71 -17.26
N ILE A 259 -26.33 -3.94 -17.37
CA ILE A 259 -26.35 -2.57 -17.92
C ILE A 259 -26.77 -2.61 -19.39
N LYS A 260 -26.14 -3.46 -20.22
CA LYS A 260 -26.47 -3.61 -21.64
C LYS A 260 -27.94 -4.02 -21.83
N ASN A 261 -28.41 -4.98 -21.04
CA ASN A 261 -29.77 -5.50 -21.14
C ASN A 261 -30.81 -4.45 -20.72
N ARG A 262 -30.50 -3.64 -19.70
CA ARG A 262 -31.31 -2.49 -19.28
C ARG A 262 -31.44 -1.43 -20.38
N PHE A 263 -30.35 -1.13 -21.11
CA PHE A 263 -30.40 -0.17 -22.21
C PHE A 263 -31.17 -0.71 -23.42
N ASN A 264 -31.01 -1.99 -23.76
CA ASN A 264 -31.70 -2.63 -24.88
C ASN A 264 -33.21 -2.75 -24.66
N HIS A 265 -33.65 -3.00 -23.43
CA HIS A 265 -35.06 -3.20 -23.08
C HIS A 265 -35.73 -1.98 -22.41
N ARG A 266 -35.25 -0.76 -22.71
CA ARG A 266 -35.77 0.50 -22.16
C ARG A 266 -37.17 0.90 -22.67
N SER A 267 -37.76 0.09 -23.56
CA SER A 267 -39.12 0.31 -24.12
C SER A 267 -40.23 0.07 -23.09
N LYS A 268 -41.38 0.75 -23.25
CA LYS A 268 -42.57 0.63 -22.38
C LYS A 268 -43.20 -0.79 -22.36
N GLN A 269 -42.77 -1.69 -23.24
CA GLN A 269 -43.31 -3.05 -23.39
C GLN A 269 -42.77 -4.07 -22.38
N HIS A 270 -41.68 -3.78 -21.66
CA HIS A 270 -41.12 -4.69 -20.65
C HIS A 270 -41.45 -4.24 -19.23
N PRO A 271 -41.86 -5.15 -18.33
CA PRO A 271 -42.15 -4.80 -16.94
C PRO A 271 -40.89 -4.27 -16.24
N LYS A 272 -41.05 -3.18 -15.47
CA LYS A 272 -39.94 -2.62 -14.68
C LYS A 272 -39.54 -3.62 -13.61
N ARG A 273 -38.24 -3.92 -13.53
CA ARG A 273 -37.64 -4.71 -12.44
C ARG A 273 -37.42 -3.82 -11.20
N GLU A 274 -37.46 -4.41 -10.00
CA GLU A 274 -37.25 -3.68 -8.73
C GLU A 274 -35.84 -3.10 -8.60
N HIS A 275 -34.81 -3.86 -9.01
CA HIS A 275 -33.42 -3.40 -9.03
C HIS A 275 -32.82 -3.52 -10.43
N TRP A 276 -31.92 -2.60 -10.80
CA TRP A 276 -31.29 -2.58 -12.12
C TRP A 276 -30.39 -3.79 -12.42
N MET A 277 -29.93 -4.49 -11.39
CA MET A 277 -29.14 -5.72 -11.54
C MET A 277 -30.00 -6.94 -11.92
N ASP A 278 -31.33 -6.89 -11.73
CA ASP A 278 -32.22 -8.02 -12.05
C ASP A 278 -32.35 -8.26 -13.56
N TRP A 279 -31.87 -7.32 -14.37
CA TRP A 279 -31.71 -7.50 -15.82
C TRP A 279 -30.66 -8.57 -16.19
N ALA A 280 -29.89 -9.08 -15.23
CA ALA A 280 -28.98 -10.21 -15.43
C ALA A 280 -29.63 -11.59 -15.21
N GLU A 281 -30.88 -11.65 -14.71
CA GLU A 281 -31.56 -12.91 -14.35
C GLU A 281 -31.72 -13.88 -15.53
N GLU A 282 -31.74 -13.36 -16.76
CA GLU A 282 -31.82 -14.17 -17.99
C GLU A 282 -30.59 -15.05 -18.24
N LYS A 283 -29.43 -14.68 -17.67
CA LYS A 283 -28.14 -15.34 -17.96
C LYS A 283 -27.40 -15.80 -16.70
N TYR A 284 -27.68 -15.21 -15.55
CA TYR A 284 -26.92 -15.43 -14.33
C TYR A 284 -27.82 -15.87 -13.17
N ASP A 285 -27.27 -16.71 -12.30
CA ASP A 285 -27.96 -17.23 -11.12
C ASP A 285 -28.43 -16.11 -10.19
N LYS A 286 -29.64 -16.27 -9.61
CA LYS A 286 -30.22 -15.29 -8.68
C LYS A 286 -29.34 -15.04 -7.46
N LEU A 287 -28.68 -16.10 -6.96
CA LEU A 287 -27.71 -16.00 -5.86
C LEU A 287 -26.54 -15.09 -6.25
N LEU A 288 -25.95 -15.29 -7.43
CA LEU A 288 -24.85 -14.45 -7.91
C LEU A 288 -25.29 -13.00 -8.04
N ILE A 289 -26.48 -12.75 -8.58
CA ILE A 289 -27.05 -11.40 -8.70
C ILE A 289 -27.21 -10.73 -7.34
N ALA A 290 -27.73 -11.46 -6.34
CA ALA A 290 -27.87 -10.96 -4.97
C ALA A 290 -26.50 -10.64 -4.34
N GLN A 291 -25.53 -11.54 -4.47
CA GLN A 291 -24.16 -11.34 -4.01
C GLN A 291 -23.50 -10.12 -4.68
N VAL A 292 -23.69 -9.92 -5.98
CA VAL A 292 -23.20 -8.72 -6.70
C VAL A 292 -23.87 -7.45 -6.19
N LYS A 293 -25.19 -7.46 -5.92
CA LYS A 293 -25.88 -6.29 -5.32
C LYS A 293 -25.26 -5.93 -3.96
N MET A 294 -24.86 -6.91 -3.16
CA MET A 294 -24.21 -6.67 -1.88
C MET A 294 -22.85 -5.98 -2.05
N VAL A 295 -22.01 -6.54 -2.91
CA VAL A 295 -20.69 -5.97 -3.22
C VAL A 295 -20.81 -4.55 -3.77
N LEU A 296 -21.78 -4.29 -4.66
CA LEU A 296 -21.98 -2.95 -5.22
C LEU A 296 -22.37 -1.91 -4.16
N LYS A 297 -23.14 -2.29 -3.13
CA LYS A 297 -23.44 -1.38 -2.01
C LYS A 297 -22.18 -1.00 -1.24
N VAL A 298 -21.25 -1.94 -1.03
CA VAL A 298 -19.97 -1.66 -0.37
C VAL A 298 -19.04 -0.85 -1.28
N LEU A 299 -18.93 -1.21 -2.56
CA LEU A 299 -18.14 -0.44 -3.54
C LEU A 299 -18.66 0.99 -3.72
N PHE A 300 -19.97 1.21 -3.58
CA PHE A 300 -20.53 2.56 -3.57
C PHE A 300 -20.01 3.37 -2.38
N LEU A 301 -19.90 2.76 -1.19
CA LEU A 301 -19.26 3.41 -0.04
C LEU A 301 -17.77 3.67 -0.25
N TYR A 302 -17.09 2.99 -1.17
CA TYR A 302 -15.66 3.22 -1.44
C TYR A 302 -15.36 4.50 -2.20
N ILE A 303 -16.35 5.11 -2.87
CA ILE A 303 -16.15 6.31 -3.72
C ILE A 303 -15.44 7.47 -2.98
N PRO A 304 -15.75 7.79 -1.71
CA PRO A 304 -15.10 8.87 -0.97
C PRO A 304 -13.73 8.50 -0.37
N LEU A 305 -13.42 7.21 -0.22
CA LEU A 305 -12.22 6.71 0.49
C LEU A 305 -10.87 7.15 -0.13
N PRO A 306 -10.73 7.29 -1.47
CA PRO A 306 -9.48 7.73 -2.09
C PRO A 306 -8.89 9.00 -1.48
N MET A 307 -9.72 9.92 -0.99
CA MET A 307 -9.25 11.17 -0.39
C MET A 307 -8.41 10.92 0.88
N PHE A 308 -8.74 9.90 1.67
CA PHE A 308 -7.93 9.54 2.83
C PHE A 308 -6.52 9.11 2.40
N TRP A 309 -6.43 8.26 1.38
CA TRP A 309 -5.15 7.78 0.85
C TRP A 309 -4.32 8.89 0.20
N ALA A 310 -4.98 9.87 -0.43
CA ALA A 310 -4.33 11.06 -0.96
C ALA A 310 -3.60 11.89 0.10
N LEU A 311 -4.07 11.89 1.36
CA LEU A 311 -3.37 12.52 2.49
C LEU A 311 -2.35 11.56 3.10
N PHE A 312 -2.74 10.30 3.33
CA PHE A 312 -1.93 9.31 4.00
C PHE A 312 -0.59 9.06 3.29
N ASP A 313 -0.58 8.90 1.97
CA ASP A 313 0.64 8.59 1.21
C ASP A 313 1.61 9.78 1.08
N GLN A 314 1.22 11.00 1.48
CA GLN A 314 2.13 12.15 1.48
C GLN A 314 3.22 12.08 2.56
N GLN A 315 3.06 11.19 3.53
CA GLN A 315 4.09 10.88 4.53
C GLN A 315 5.45 10.57 3.88
N GLY A 316 5.45 9.87 2.74
CA GLY A 316 6.67 9.49 2.04
C GLY A 316 7.16 10.50 1.01
N SER A 317 6.39 11.54 0.71
CA SER A 317 6.74 12.59 -0.26
C SER A 317 6.84 13.97 0.42
N ARG A 318 5.75 14.73 0.48
CA ARG A 318 5.70 16.11 0.99
C ARG A 318 6.19 16.23 2.43
N TRP A 319 5.85 15.27 3.31
CA TRP A 319 6.32 15.32 4.71
C TRP A 319 7.81 15.01 4.85
N THR A 320 8.34 14.09 4.04
CA THR A 320 9.79 13.87 3.94
C THR A 320 10.49 15.14 3.43
N LEU A 321 9.92 15.82 2.43
CA LEU A 321 10.45 17.09 1.92
C LEU A 321 10.39 18.22 2.96
N GLN A 322 9.29 18.33 3.72
CA GLN A 322 9.19 19.24 4.87
C GLN A 322 10.26 18.91 5.94
N ALA A 323 10.53 17.63 6.19
CA ALA A 323 11.56 17.22 7.14
C ALA A 323 12.98 17.62 6.70
N THR A 324 13.23 17.80 5.39
CA THR A 324 14.54 18.27 4.88
C THR A 324 14.88 19.71 5.30
N THR A 325 13.90 20.48 5.75
CA THR A 325 14.08 21.88 6.20
C THR A 325 13.99 22.02 7.72
N MET A 326 14.12 20.92 8.47
CA MET A 326 13.97 20.85 9.92
C MET A 326 15.26 20.34 10.58
N ASP A 327 15.44 20.63 11.87
CA ASP A 327 16.59 20.13 12.62
C ASP A 327 16.39 18.68 13.06
N GLY A 328 17.33 17.82 12.64
CA GLY A 328 17.36 16.40 12.96
C GLY A 328 18.19 16.02 14.18
N ASN A 329 18.71 16.98 14.92
CA ASN A 329 19.58 16.72 16.06
C ASN A 329 18.79 16.31 17.32
N PHE A 330 18.60 15.00 17.53
CA PHE A 330 18.03 14.45 18.76
C PHE A 330 19.07 14.27 19.89
N GLY A 331 20.20 14.99 19.82
CA GLY A 331 21.29 14.97 20.79
C GLY A 331 22.25 13.81 20.57
N ALA A 332 21.81 12.56 20.81
CA ALA A 332 22.65 11.37 20.68
C ALA A 332 22.77 10.85 19.23
N PHE A 333 21.75 11.13 18.41
CA PHE A 333 21.67 10.67 17.04
C PHE A 333 21.11 11.81 16.16
N ILE A 334 21.62 11.90 14.94
CA ILE A 334 21.06 12.78 13.92
C ILE A 334 20.08 11.95 13.09
N ILE A 335 18.80 12.22 13.26
CA ILE A 335 17.73 11.59 12.49
C ILE A 335 17.72 12.20 11.10
N GLN A 336 17.60 11.35 10.07
CA GLN A 336 17.47 11.79 8.68
C GLN A 336 16.00 12.07 8.33
N PRO A 337 15.72 12.99 7.38
CA PRO A 337 14.34 13.35 7.01
C PRO A 337 13.45 12.15 6.63
N ASP A 338 13.99 11.22 5.85
CA ASP A 338 13.34 9.99 5.40
C ASP A 338 13.15 8.94 6.51
N GLN A 339 13.86 9.05 7.64
CA GLN A 339 13.65 8.19 8.81
C GLN A 339 12.39 8.56 9.60
N MET A 340 11.82 9.76 9.43
CA MET A 340 10.59 10.15 10.14
C MET A 340 9.41 9.22 9.84
N GLN A 341 9.45 8.51 8.71
CA GLN A 341 8.46 7.48 8.35
C GLN A 341 8.43 6.31 9.34
N ILE A 342 9.48 6.08 10.14
CA ILE A 342 9.52 5.04 11.19
C ILE A 342 8.46 5.25 12.26
N VAL A 343 8.01 6.50 12.46
CA VAL A 343 7.03 6.84 13.48
C VAL A 343 5.72 6.10 13.21
N ASN A 344 5.30 5.97 11.95
CA ASN A 344 4.04 5.30 11.61
C ASN A 344 3.99 3.82 12.06
N PRO A 345 4.89 2.91 11.62
CA PRO A 345 4.83 1.51 12.05
C PRO A 345 4.99 1.33 13.56
N ILE A 346 5.80 2.16 14.24
CA ILE A 346 5.90 2.14 15.71
C ILE A 346 4.53 2.45 16.33
N LEU A 347 3.89 3.52 15.87
CA LEU A 347 2.60 3.94 16.36
C LEU A 347 1.50 2.92 16.04
N ILE A 348 1.51 2.26 14.89
CA ILE A 348 0.53 1.19 14.58
C ILE A 348 0.62 0.05 15.60
N VAL A 349 1.84 -0.43 15.87
CA VAL A 349 2.07 -1.54 16.82
C VAL A 349 1.61 -1.19 18.23
N ILE A 350 1.73 0.08 18.63
CA ILE A 350 1.30 0.56 19.95
C ILE A 350 -0.21 0.89 19.98
N MET A 351 -0.72 1.58 18.96
CA MET A 351 -2.08 2.12 18.93
C MET A 351 -3.13 1.05 18.68
N VAL A 352 -2.86 0.01 17.88
CA VAL A 352 -3.85 -1.05 17.63
C VAL A 352 -4.27 -1.74 18.94
N PRO A 353 -3.35 -2.25 19.80
CA PRO A 353 -3.72 -2.81 21.09
C PRO A 353 -4.42 -1.82 22.03
N ILE A 354 -4.00 -0.54 22.02
CA ILE A 354 -4.61 0.52 22.86
C ILE A 354 -6.05 0.79 22.43
N MET A 355 -6.30 0.86 21.11
CA MET A 355 -7.64 1.11 20.58
C MET A 355 -8.59 -0.02 20.97
N ASP A 356 -8.16 -1.27 20.81
CA ASP A 356 -8.98 -2.45 21.10
C ASP A 356 -9.17 -2.71 22.61
N SER A 357 -8.12 -2.52 23.42
CA SER A 357 -8.14 -2.90 24.84
C SER A 357 -8.60 -1.76 25.76
N ALA A 358 -8.39 -0.50 25.37
CA ALA A 358 -8.71 0.66 26.20
C ALA A 358 -9.77 1.55 25.56
N VAL A 359 -9.54 2.07 24.35
CA VAL A 359 -10.38 3.13 23.77
C VAL A 359 -11.78 2.63 23.44
N TYR A 360 -11.93 1.55 22.68
CA TYR A 360 -13.26 1.04 22.30
C TYR A 360 -14.08 0.56 23.52
N PRO A 361 -13.51 -0.15 24.51
CA PRO A 361 -14.22 -0.48 25.75
C PRO A 361 -14.66 0.75 26.55
N LEU A 362 -13.83 1.80 26.62
CA LEU A 362 -14.20 3.05 27.30
C LEU A 362 -15.34 3.78 26.59
N ILE A 363 -15.30 3.88 25.25
CA ILE A 363 -16.38 4.47 24.47
C ILE A 363 -17.69 3.69 24.68
N LYS A 364 -17.61 2.35 24.75
CA LYS A 364 -18.75 1.49 25.05
C LYS A 364 -19.30 1.75 26.47
N LYS A 365 -18.43 1.98 27.47
CA LYS A 365 -18.84 2.40 28.82
C LYS A 365 -19.52 3.76 28.84
N CYS A 366 -19.13 4.67 27.95
CA CYS A 366 -19.80 5.96 27.75
C CYS A 366 -21.14 5.86 26.99
N HIS A 367 -21.62 4.64 26.68
CA HIS A 367 -22.88 4.39 25.96
C HIS A 367 -22.95 5.04 24.56
N ILE A 368 -21.80 5.33 23.95
CA ILE A 368 -21.73 5.88 22.59
C ILE A 368 -21.68 4.71 21.59
N ASN A 369 -22.69 4.60 20.73
CA ASN A 369 -22.70 3.63 19.65
C ASN A 369 -21.69 4.00 18.57
N PHE A 370 -20.50 3.41 18.65
CA PHE A 370 -19.40 3.68 17.73
C PHE A 370 -19.32 2.61 16.64
N THR A 371 -20.24 2.71 15.69
CA THR A 371 -20.35 1.79 14.54
C THR A 371 -19.12 1.89 13.63
N PRO A 372 -18.81 0.84 12.83
CA PRO A 372 -17.65 0.85 11.92
C PRO A 372 -17.61 2.07 10.99
N LEU A 373 -18.74 2.49 10.43
CA LEU A 373 -18.80 3.66 9.54
C LEU A 373 -18.55 4.98 10.28
N ARG A 374 -18.98 5.10 11.55
CA ARG A 374 -18.65 6.25 12.39
C ARG A 374 -17.16 6.31 12.72
N ARG A 375 -16.52 5.16 12.98
CA ARG A 375 -15.07 5.05 13.19
C ARG A 375 -14.29 5.55 11.97
N MET A 376 -14.69 5.09 10.78
CA MET A 376 -14.08 5.55 9.52
C MET A 376 -14.24 7.06 9.34
N THR A 377 -15.40 7.62 9.66
CA THR A 377 -15.63 9.09 9.60
C THR A 377 -14.68 9.84 10.54
N VAL A 378 -14.53 9.37 11.79
CA VAL A 378 -13.57 9.95 12.76
C VAL A 378 -12.14 9.84 12.23
N GLY A 379 -11.78 8.73 11.59
CA GLY A 379 -10.44 8.55 11.02
C GLY A 379 -10.11 9.56 9.93
N MET A 380 -11.06 9.87 9.05
CA MET A 380 -10.88 10.93 8.05
C MET A 380 -10.75 12.32 8.68
N LEU A 381 -11.50 12.61 9.75
CA LEU A 381 -11.35 13.88 10.47
C LEU A 381 -9.98 13.99 11.18
N LEU A 382 -9.47 12.90 11.75
CA LEU A 382 -8.13 12.87 12.36
C LEU A 382 -7.02 13.09 11.31
N ALA A 383 -7.14 12.49 10.12
CA ALA A 383 -6.23 12.74 9.02
C ALA A 383 -6.28 14.19 8.51
N ALA A 384 -7.47 14.81 8.49
CA ALA A 384 -7.58 16.24 8.16
C ALA A 384 -6.89 17.12 9.22
N LEU A 385 -7.06 16.80 10.51
CA LEU A 385 -6.36 17.49 11.60
C LEU A 385 -4.84 17.31 11.53
N ALA A 386 -4.35 16.14 11.10
CA ALA A 386 -2.93 15.92 10.86
C ALA A 386 -2.37 16.90 9.81
N PHE A 387 -3.13 17.17 8.75
CA PHE A 387 -2.74 18.12 7.71
C PHE A 387 -2.86 19.58 8.15
N VAL A 388 -3.81 19.90 9.04
CA VAL A 388 -3.83 21.21 9.70
C VAL A 388 -2.56 21.39 10.55
N ALA A 389 -2.15 20.37 11.31
CA ALA A 389 -0.90 20.40 12.05
C ALA A 389 0.33 20.55 11.14
N ALA A 390 0.35 19.85 10.00
CA ALA A 390 1.41 19.99 8.99
C ALA A 390 1.45 21.38 8.34
N ALA A 391 0.29 21.99 8.08
CA ALA A 391 0.20 23.35 7.56
C ALA A 391 0.72 24.37 8.57
N LEU A 392 0.30 24.27 9.83
CA LEU A 392 0.82 25.13 10.91
C LEU A 392 2.32 24.95 11.07
N LEU A 393 2.82 23.72 11.01
CA LEU A 393 4.26 23.48 11.05
C LEU A 393 4.98 24.12 9.85
N GLN A 394 4.40 24.05 8.65
CA GLN A 394 4.97 24.62 7.43
C GLN A 394 4.97 26.16 7.45
N ILE A 395 3.91 26.81 7.95
CA ILE A 395 3.86 28.28 8.10
C ILE A 395 5.00 28.77 9.00
N GLN A 396 5.35 27.99 10.02
CA GLN A 396 6.46 28.29 10.92
C GLN A 396 7.84 28.05 10.26
N ILE A 397 7.92 27.19 9.24
CA ILE A 397 9.14 26.88 8.47
C ILE A 397 9.37 27.89 7.33
N ASP A 398 8.29 28.32 6.67
CA ASP A 398 8.37 29.08 5.40
C ASP A 398 8.99 30.48 5.56
N VAL A 399 9.82 30.82 4.58
CA VAL A 399 10.75 31.96 4.56
C VAL A 399 10.14 33.19 3.87
N THR A 400 10.51 34.38 4.35
CA THR A 400 10.12 35.69 3.80
C THR A 400 10.87 36.06 2.51
N ASN A 401 10.15 36.56 1.50
CA ASN A 401 10.72 37.14 0.28
C ASN A 401 10.94 38.65 0.42
N PHE A 402 12.08 39.16 -0.07
CA PHE A 402 12.37 40.60 -0.11
C PHE A 402 12.47 41.08 -1.55
N THR A 403 11.84 42.21 -1.85
CA THR A 403 11.98 42.90 -3.13
C THR A 403 12.57 44.28 -2.86
N ILE A 404 13.71 44.58 -3.49
CA ILE A 404 14.32 45.90 -3.41
C ILE A 404 13.73 46.74 -4.55
N VAL A 405 13.10 47.87 -4.21
CA VAL A 405 12.42 48.75 -5.16
C VAL A 405 13.03 50.15 -5.07
N ASN A 406 13.33 50.76 -6.22
CA ASN A 406 13.77 52.17 -6.29
C ASN A 406 12.56 53.13 -6.32
N GLU A 407 12.79 54.42 -6.05
CA GLU A 407 11.80 55.51 -6.22
C GLU A 407 11.27 55.60 -7.67
N GLU A 408 12.03 55.13 -8.65
CA GLU A 408 11.65 55.09 -10.08
C GLU A 408 10.87 53.81 -10.48
N GLY A 409 10.60 52.90 -9.54
CA GLY A 409 9.79 51.69 -9.77
C GLY A 409 10.56 50.50 -10.35
N GLN A 410 11.90 50.58 -10.47
CA GLN A 410 12.74 49.45 -10.84
C GLN A 410 12.84 48.44 -9.68
N THR A 411 12.69 47.15 -9.98
CA THR A 411 12.66 46.06 -9.00
C THR A 411 13.85 45.12 -9.19
N CYS A 412 14.56 44.82 -8.09
CA CYS A 412 15.52 43.71 -8.03
C CYS A 412 14.99 42.64 -7.07
N HIS A 413 14.80 41.43 -7.59
CA HIS A 413 14.38 40.28 -6.80
C HIS A 413 15.61 39.60 -6.19
N TYR A 414 15.78 39.73 -4.89
CA TYR A 414 16.84 39.07 -4.14
C TYR A 414 16.22 38.03 -3.21
N ILE A 415 16.47 36.76 -3.51
CA ILE A 415 15.96 35.65 -2.71
C ILE A 415 17.01 35.33 -1.65
N LEU A 416 16.68 35.63 -0.39
CA LEU A 416 17.49 35.26 0.76
C LEU A 416 16.75 34.20 1.57
N GLN A 417 17.36 33.02 1.71
CA GLN A 417 16.84 32.00 2.61
C GLN A 417 17.12 32.40 4.06
N LEU A 418 16.13 33.01 4.72
CA LEU A 418 16.18 33.29 6.16
C LEU A 418 15.75 32.06 6.95
N GLY A 419 16.60 31.51 7.80
CA GLY A 419 16.15 30.52 8.78
C GLY A 419 15.34 31.14 9.94
N PHE A 420 14.43 30.40 10.55
CA PHE A 420 13.63 30.92 11.67
C PHE A 420 14.51 31.36 12.85
N GLY A 421 14.29 32.55 13.42
CA GLY A 421 15.08 33.07 14.56
C GLY A 421 16.55 33.41 14.25
N SER A 422 16.96 33.31 12.99
CA SER A 422 18.25 33.79 12.51
C SER A 422 18.22 35.31 12.31
N SER A 423 19.41 35.90 12.22
CA SER A 423 19.60 37.28 11.78
C SER A 423 20.55 37.25 10.61
N TYR A 424 20.22 37.98 9.55
CA TYR A 424 21.08 38.16 8.40
C TYR A 424 21.27 39.66 8.13
N THR A 425 22.51 40.09 7.99
CA THR A 425 22.87 41.43 7.54
C THR A 425 23.08 41.38 6.03
N VAL A 426 22.20 42.07 5.29
CA VAL A 426 22.32 42.22 3.83
C VAL A 426 23.08 43.49 3.51
N LEU A 427 24.27 43.33 2.95
CA LEU A 427 25.12 44.42 2.47
C LEU A 427 24.78 44.72 1.01
N ILE A 428 24.23 45.91 0.79
CA ILE A 428 23.99 46.48 -0.55
C ILE A 428 25.07 47.56 -0.76
N PRO A 429 26.07 47.32 -1.61
CA PRO A 429 27.13 48.30 -1.85
C PRO A 429 26.59 49.50 -2.64
N SER A 430 27.22 50.66 -2.48
CA SER A 430 26.87 51.88 -3.23
C SER A 430 27.10 51.77 -4.74
N THR A 431 27.76 50.70 -5.20
CA THR A 431 27.94 50.34 -6.62
C THR A 431 26.80 49.50 -7.18
N PHE A 432 25.75 49.24 -6.38
CA PHE A 432 24.57 48.50 -6.79
C PHE A 432 23.85 49.20 -7.95
N SER A 433 23.53 48.45 -8.99
CA SER A 433 22.76 48.89 -10.14
C SER A 433 21.62 47.92 -10.42
N PHE A 434 20.45 48.46 -10.79
CA PHE A 434 19.31 47.67 -11.22
C PHE A 434 19.59 47.10 -12.63
N GLY A 435 19.40 45.79 -12.81
CA GLY A 435 19.70 45.05 -14.05
C GLY A 435 19.64 43.53 -13.85
N GLU A 436 19.93 42.74 -14.90
CA GLU A 436 19.88 41.25 -14.85
C GLU A 436 20.86 40.64 -13.84
N SER A 437 21.96 41.32 -13.52
CA SER A 437 23.00 40.90 -12.56
C SER A 437 22.91 41.63 -11.20
N CYS A 438 21.74 42.15 -10.82
CA CYS A 438 21.58 42.94 -9.59
C CYS A 438 21.90 42.15 -8.30
N THR A 439 21.87 40.81 -8.36
CA THR A 439 22.16 39.94 -7.22
C THR A 439 23.66 39.75 -6.95
N GLU A 440 24.55 39.95 -7.93
CA GLU A 440 25.99 39.66 -7.81
C GLU A 440 26.70 40.52 -6.75
N ASN A 441 26.20 41.73 -6.54
CA ASN A 441 26.79 42.70 -5.61
C ASN A 441 26.16 42.67 -4.22
N ILE A 442 25.08 41.91 -4.03
CA ILE A 442 24.40 41.80 -2.73
C ILE A 442 25.06 40.67 -1.94
N LYS A 443 25.62 41.00 -0.77
CA LYS A 443 26.17 40.01 0.16
C LYS A 443 25.32 39.90 1.40
N ALA A 444 24.80 38.71 1.69
CA ALA A 444 24.20 38.41 2.98
C ALA A 444 25.25 37.81 3.93
N ILE A 445 25.29 38.31 5.16
CA ILE A 445 26.09 37.78 6.26
C ILE A 445 25.12 37.20 7.28
N GLN A 446 25.37 35.97 7.73
CA GLN A 446 24.57 35.31 8.77
C GLN A 446 25.11 35.72 10.14
N ASP A 447 24.32 36.46 10.91
CA ASP A 447 24.69 37.00 12.23
C ASP A 447 24.25 36.08 13.38
N ILE A 448 23.11 35.40 13.24
CA ILE A 448 22.57 34.44 14.21
C ILE A 448 22.16 33.18 13.44
N GLU A 449 22.56 32.01 13.94
CA GLU A 449 22.16 30.73 13.37
C GLU A 449 20.64 30.53 13.45
N PRO A 450 20.02 29.95 12.42
CA PRO A 450 18.60 29.56 12.48
C PRO A 450 18.29 28.69 13.69
N ASN A 451 17.25 29.05 14.43
CA ASN A 451 16.50 28.08 15.22
C ASN A 451 15.85 27.10 14.23
N GLY A 452 16.48 25.94 14.02
CA GLY A 452 15.88 24.85 13.30
C GLY A 452 14.70 24.31 14.09
N ILE A 453 13.49 24.37 13.52
CA ILE A 453 12.35 23.69 14.13
C ILE A 453 12.69 22.21 14.17
N HIS A 454 12.75 21.66 15.37
CA HIS A 454 13.17 20.29 15.57
C HIS A 454 12.15 19.32 14.94
N MET A 455 12.65 18.28 14.24
CA MET A 455 11.82 17.28 13.55
C MET A 455 10.82 16.56 14.46
N ALA A 456 11.04 16.56 15.79
CA ALA A 456 10.06 16.03 16.75
C ALA A 456 8.66 16.67 16.63
N TRP A 457 8.54 17.90 16.13
CA TRP A 457 7.24 18.52 15.89
C TRP A 457 6.40 17.77 14.83
N GLN A 458 7.03 17.09 13.87
CA GLN A 458 6.31 16.22 12.93
C GLN A 458 5.70 14.99 13.60
N VAL A 459 6.14 14.59 14.80
CA VAL A 459 5.53 13.45 15.51
C VAL A 459 4.04 13.69 15.78
N ILE A 460 3.60 14.94 15.91
CA ILE A 460 2.19 15.30 16.12
C ILE A 460 1.33 14.95 14.90
N GLN A 461 1.76 15.36 13.69
CA GLN A 461 1.02 15.04 12.46
C GLN A 461 1.06 13.54 12.16
N TYR A 462 2.19 12.86 12.39
CA TYR A 462 2.26 11.39 12.30
C TYR A 462 1.32 10.72 13.30
N PHE A 463 1.27 11.17 14.55
CA PHE A 463 0.38 10.63 15.57
C PHE A 463 -1.10 10.73 15.19
N LEU A 464 -1.53 11.90 14.73
CA LEU A 464 -2.91 12.11 14.28
C LEU A 464 -3.23 11.26 13.05
N MET A 465 -2.31 11.18 12.09
CA MET A 465 -2.48 10.39 10.88
C MET A 465 -2.57 8.90 11.18
N THR A 466 -1.67 8.35 12.00
CA THR A 466 -1.69 6.93 12.38
C THR A 466 -2.93 6.57 13.21
N CYS A 467 -3.36 7.45 14.13
CA CYS A 467 -4.64 7.24 14.82
C CYS A 467 -5.81 7.20 13.83
N GLY A 468 -5.79 8.09 12.84
CA GLY A 468 -6.74 8.10 11.73
C GLY A 468 -6.72 6.81 10.92
N GLU A 469 -5.53 6.31 10.56
CA GLU A 469 -5.32 5.06 9.83
C GLU A 469 -5.90 3.85 10.58
N VAL A 470 -5.64 3.72 11.88
CA VAL A 470 -6.13 2.58 12.68
C VAL A 470 -7.67 2.53 12.68
N VAL A 471 -8.34 3.67 12.87
CA VAL A 471 -9.81 3.70 12.94
C VAL A 471 -10.48 3.75 11.56
N PHE A 472 -9.75 4.13 10.50
CA PHE A 472 -10.25 4.16 9.11
C PHE A 472 -9.94 2.87 8.35
N SER A 473 -8.65 2.54 8.20
CA SER A 473 -8.17 1.47 7.31
C SER A 473 -8.50 0.09 7.85
N VAL A 474 -8.11 -0.19 9.11
CA VAL A 474 -8.34 -1.51 9.74
C VAL A 474 -9.84 -1.78 9.85
N THR A 475 -10.60 -0.79 10.35
CA THR A 475 -12.05 -0.90 10.48
C THR A 475 -12.75 -1.01 9.14
N GLY A 476 -12.32 -0.24 8.13
CA GLY A 476 -12.94 -0.23 6.80
C GLY A 476 -12.79 -1.56 6.08
N LEU A 477 -11.62 -2.19 6.20
CA LEU A 477 -11.40 -3.51 5.61
C LEU A 477 -12.21 -4.61 6.32
N ASP A 478 -12.24 -4.59 7.65
CA ASP A 478 -13.04 -5.53 8.45
C ASP A 478 -14.55 -5.40 8.16
N PHE A 479 -15.06 -4.16 8.13
CA PHE A 479 -16.44 -3.86 7.72
C PHE A 479 -16.75 -4.43 6.33
N SER A 480 -15.85 -4.21 5.38
CA SER A 480 -16.05 -4.63 3.99
C SER A 480 -16.13 -6.15 3.88
N TYR A 481 -15.29 -6.88 4.62
CA TYR A 481 -15.37 -8.34 4.68
C TYR A 481 -16.58 -8.87 5.44
N ALA A 482 -17.07 -8.16 6.46
CA ALA A 482 -18.29 -8.53 7.16
C ALA A 482 -19.55 -8.32 6.30
N GLN A 483 -19.52 -7.39 5.35
CA GLN A 483 -20.63 -7.07 4.45
C GLN A 483 -20.60 -7.85 3.12
N ALA A 484 -19.58 -8.68 2.89
CA ALA A 484 -19.43 -9.46 1.67
C ALA A 484 -19.58 -10.98 1.85
N PRO A 485 -20.18 -11.65 0.86
CA PRO A 485 -20.08 -13.10 0.70
C PRO A 485 -18.63 -13.60 0.70
N SER A 486 -18.43 -14.81 1.22
CA SER A 486 -17.10 -15.44 1.33
C SER A 486 -16.38 -15.56 -0.01
N ASN A 487 -17.11 -15.84 -1.09
CA ASN A 487 -16.61 -15.95 -2.46
C ASN A 487 -16.33 -14.58 -3.13
N MET A 488 -16.75 -13.46 -2.55
CA MET A 488 -16.60 -12.12 -3.15
C MET A 488 -15.63 -11.20 -2.40
N LYS A 489 -15.02 -11.66 -1.31
CA LYS A 489 -14.01 -10.89 -0.55
C LYS A 489 -12.84 -10.43 -1.42
N SER A 490 -12.43 -11.22 -2.40
CA SER A 490 -11.38 -10.84 -3.36
C SER A 490 -11.76 -9.64 -4.24
N VAL A 491 -13.04 -9.50 -4.60
CA VAL A 491 -13.54 -8.35 -5.37
C VAL A 491 -13.48 -7.07 -4.54
N LEU A 492 -13.87 -7.14 -3.26
CA LEU A 492 -13.76 -5.99 -2.35
C LEU A 492 -12.31 -5.63 -2.03
N GLN A 493 -11.42 -6.62 -1.90
CA GLN A 493 -9.99 -6.38 -1.72
C GLN A 493 -9.40 -5.65 -2.95
N ALA A 494 -9.76 -6.06 -4.16
CA ALA A 494 -9.35 -5.37 -5.38
C ALA A 494 -9.91 -3.94 -5.44
N GLY A 495 -11.18 -3.75 -5.07
CA GLY A 495 -11.79 -2.43 -4.95
C GLY A 495 -11.10 -1.55 -3.91
N TRP A 496 -10.66 -2.12 -2.79
CA TRP A 496 -9.96 -1.39 -1.73
C TRP A 496 -8.59 -0.90 -2.21
N LEU A 497 -7.79 -1.77 -2.83
CA LEU A 497 -6.50 -1.38 -3.42
C LEU A 497 -6.67 -0.31 -4.50
N LEU A 498 -7.75 -0.39 -5.29
CA LEU A 498 -8.07 0.65 -6.26
C LEU A 498 -8.33 2.00 -5.59
N THR A 499 -8.93 2.06 -4.38
CA THR A 499 -9.08 3.34 -3.67
C THR A 499 -7.74 3.99 -3.33
N VAL A 500 -6.71 3.20 -3.00
CA VAL A 500 -5.35 3.69 -2.75
C VAL A 500 -4.74 4.24 -4.03
N ALA A 501 -4.88 3.51 -5.15
CA ALA A 501 -4.39 3.96 -6.45
C ALA A 501 -5.05 5.29 -6.87
N VAL A 502 -6.38 5.38 -6.75
CA VAL A 502 -7.12 6.61 -7.05
C VAL A 502 -6.72 7.75 -6.12
N GLY A 503 -6.44 7.48 -4.84
CA GLY A 503 -5.96 8.50 -3.90
C GLY A 503 -4.64 9.12 -4.34
N ASN A 504 -3.70 8.31 -4.80
CA ASN A 504 -2.43 8.81 -5.34
C ASN A 504 -2.64 9.57 -6.66
N ILE A 505 -3.62 9.19 -7.50
CA ILE A 505 -3.99 9.96 -8.71
C ILE A 505 -4.60 11.32 -8.34
N ILE A 506 -5.40 11.41 -7.27
CA ILE A 506 -5.93 12.69 -6.79
C ILE A 506 -4.80 13.65 -6.42
N VAL A 507 -3.72 13.16 -5.80
CA VAL A 507 -2.55 13.99 -5.49
C VAL A 507 -1.95 14.60 -6.77
N LEU A 508 -1.82 13.81 -7.84
CA LEU A 508 -1.32 14.30 -9.14
C LEU A 508 -2.22 15.38 -9.74
N ILE A 509 -3.54 15.16 -9.70
CA ILE A 509 -4.52 16.13 -10.22
C ILE A 509 -4.45 17.43 -9.43
N VAL A 510 -4.35 17.35 -8.10
CA VAL A 510 -4.28 18.53 -7.22
C VAL A 510 -2.96 19.27 -7.40
N ALA A 511 -1.84 18.56 -7.57
CA ALA A 511 -0.54 19.19 -7.81
C ALA A 511 -0.53 19.98 -9.13
N GLU A 512 -1.06 19.42 -10.22
CA GLU A 512 -1.13 20.07 -11.53
C GLU A 512 -2.19 21.19 -11.59
N ALA A 513 -3.36 20.99 -10.97
CA ALA A 513 -4.45 21.97 -11.00
C ALA A 513 -4.29 23.10 -9.97
N GLY A 514 -3.55 22.84 -8.88
CA GLY A 514 -3.45 23.74 -7.74
C GLY A 514 -2.50 24.91 -7.98
N SER A 515 -1.39 24.70 -8.71
CA SER A 515 -0.29 25.66 -8.90
C SER A 515 -0.08 26.59 -7.70
N LEU A 516 -0.11 26.02 -6.49
CA LEU A 516 -0.04 26.79 -5.25
C LEU A 516 1.44 27.06 -4.98
N PRO A 517 1.86 28.33 -4.85
CA PRO A 517 3.27 28.65 -4.65
C PRO A 517 3.77 28.19 -3.27
N ASP A 518 2.87 28.10 -2.29
CA ASP A 518 3.23 27.81 -0.90
C ASP A 518 2.80 26.39 -0.47
N GLN A 519 3.71 25.65 0.13
CA GLN A 519 3.48 24.28 0.58
C GLN A 519 2.42 24.19 1.71
N TRP A 520 2.35 25.21 2.59
CA TRP A 520 1.31 25.24 3.63
C TRP A 520 -0.10 25.34 3.05
N ALA A 521 -0.26 26.04 1.93
CA ALA A 521 -1.56 26.20 1.26
C ALA A 521 -2.03 24.87 0.66
N GLU A 522 -1.10 24.07 0.12
CA GLU A 522 -1.38 22.71 -0.34
C GLU A 522 -1.91 21.83 0.82
N TYR A 523 -1.28 21.88 1.99
CA TYR A 523 -1.76 21.14 3.17
C TYR A 523 -3.16 21.57 3.62
N VAL A 524 -3.45 22.87 3.63
CA VAL A 524 -4.80 23.40 3.94
C VAL A 524 -5.83 22.96 2.91
N LEU A 525 -5.47 22.94 1.63
CA LEU A 525 -6.35 22.46 0.55
C LEU A 525 -6.71 20.99 0.77
N PHE A 526 -5.72 20.12 1.02
CA PHE A 526 -5.96 18.71 1.30
C PHE A 526 -6.81 18.49 2.56
N ALA A 527 -6.54 19.22 3.65
CA ALA A 527 -7.35 19.15 4.86
C ALA A 527 -8.81 19.54 4.59
N SER A 528 -9.04 20.63 3.85
CA SER A 528 -10.37 21.14 3.53
C SER A 528 -11.15 20.18 2.64
N LEU A 529 -10.50 19.62 1.62
CA LEU A 529 -11.08 18.59 0.76
C LEU A 529 -11.47 17.35 1.56
N LEU A 530 -10.60 16.88 2.47
CA LEU A 530 -10.91 15.71 3.29
C LEU A 530 -12.06 15.97 4.27
N VAL A 531 -12.19 17.17 4.83
CA VAL A 531 -13.35 17.52 5.66
C VAL A 531 -14.64 17.47 4.83
N ALA A 532 -14.65 18.04 3.63
CA ALA A 532 -15.82 17.98 2.73
C ALA A 532 -16.19 16.53 2.38
N VAL A 533 -15.19 15.71 2.04
CA VAL A 533 -15.37 14.28 1.74
C VAL A 533 -15.84 13.50 2.97
N SER A 534 -15.38 13.85 4.16
CA SER A 534 -15.82 13.26 5.43
C SER A 534 -17.31 13.51 5.67
N ILE A 535 -17.81 14.71 5.36
CA ILE A 535 -19.23 15.04 5.47
C ILE A 535 -20.04 14.21 4.48
N ILE A 536 -19.59 14.11 3.22
CA ILE A 536 -20.25 13.29 2.19
C ILE A 536 -20.31 11.83 2.64
N PHE A 537 -19.19 11.28 3.12
CA PHE A 537 -19.13 9.91 3.62
C PHE A 537 -20.05 9.70 4.83
N ALA A 538 -20.11 10.64 5.77
CA ALA A 538 -21.00 10.57 6.92
C ALA A 538 -22.48 10.51 6.50
N VAL A 539 -22.87 11.30 5.49
CA VAL A 539 -24.22 11.27 4.91
C VAL A 539 -24.48 9.93 4.22
N MET A 540 -23.55 9.43 3.41
CA MET A 540 -23.66 8.11 2.77
C MET A 540 -23.78 6.97 3.80
N ALA A 541 -23.00 7.05 4.87
CA ALA A 541 -23.00 6.10 5.97
C ALA A 541 -24.33 6.11 6.76
N TYR A 542 -24.95 7.29 6.92
CA TYR A 542 -26.26 7.40 7.57
C TYR A 542 -27.36 6.64 6.82
N PHE A 543 -27.32 6.66 5.48
CA PHE A 543 -28.27 5.95 4.62
C PHE A 543 -27.87 4.49 4.34
N TYR A 544 -26.74 4.01 4.88
CA TYR A 544 -26.27 2.66 4.62
C TYR A 544 -27.04 1.62 5.44
N THR A 545 -27.58 0.63 4.74
CA THR A 545 -28.23 -0.54 5.36
C THR A 545 -27.25 -1.68 5.47
N TYR A 546 -26.94 -2.10 6.71
CA TYR A 546 -26.14 -3.30 6.96
C TYR A 546 -26.85 -4.54 6.42
N MET A 547 -26.09 -5.43 5.79
CA MET A 547 -26.55 -6.71 5.28
C MET A 547 -25.74 -7.84 5.92
N ASP A 548 -26.43 -8.92 6.29
CA ASP A 548 -25.80 -10.17 6.71
C ASP A 548 -25.71 -11.12 5.49
N PRO A 549 -24.49 -11.43 5.00
CA PRO A 549 -24.31 -12.37 3.90
C PRO A 549 -24.90 -13.75 4.19
N MET A 550 -24.81 -14.24 5.44
CA MET A 550 -25.28 -15.58 5.79
C MET A 550 -26.80 -15.67 5.74
N GLU A 551 -27.50 -14.63 6.19
CA GLU A 551 -28.96 -14.58 6.14
C GLU A 551 -29.47 -14.57 4.69
N ILE A 552 -28.80 -13.83 3.81
CA ILE A 552 -29.17 -13.77 2.38
C ILE A 552 -28.87 -15.11 1.70
N GLU A 553 -27.70 -15.70 1.93
CA GLU A 553 -27.37 -17.01 1.38
C GLU A 553 -28.32 -18.11 1.86
N ALA A 554 -28.70 -18.10 3.15
CA ALA A 554 -29.68 -19.03 3.71
C ALA A 554 -31.05 -18.92 3.04
N LYS A 555 -31.54 -17.70 2.78
CA LYS A 555 -32.83 -17.48 2.07
C LYS A 555 -32.84 -18.12 0.68
N PHE A 556 -31.72 -18.07 -0.05
CA PHE A 556 -31.62 -18.70 -1.37
C PHE A 556 -31.45 -20.23 -1.28
N MET A 557 -30.80 -20.73 -0.22
CA MET A 557 -30.72 -22.17 0.05
C MET A 557 -32.07 -22.81 0.39
N GLU A 558 -32.98 -22.06 1.04
CA GLU A 558 -34.33 -22.53 1.34
C GLU A 558 -35.25 -22.55 0.10
N LEU A 559 -34.98 -21.71 -0.89
CA LEU A 559 -35.74 -21.60 -2.14
C LEU A 559 -35.39 -22.67 -3.18
N ASP A 560 -34.26 -23.37 -3.03
CA ASP A 560 -33.83 -24.45 -3.94
C ASP A 560 -33.61 -25.80 -3.18
N PRO A 561 -34.65 -26.63 -3.06
CA PRO A 561 -34.59 -27.90 -2.31
C PRO A 561 -33.59 -28.90 -2.89
N GLU A 562 -33.28 -28.82 -4.19
CA GLU A 562 -32.31 -29.70 -4.84
C GLU A 562 -30.86 -29.33 -4.49
N GLU A 563 -30.56 -28.04 -4.32
CA GLU A 563 -29.24 -27.58 -3.90
C GLU A 563 -28.98 -27.92 -2.41
N LYS A 564 -30.02 -27.83 -1.57
CA LYS A 564 -30.00 -28.32 -0.18
C LYS A 564 -29.69 -29.82 -0.13
N LYS A 565 -30.38 -30.64 -0.95
CA LYS A 565 -30.11 -32.09 -1.07
C LYS A 565 -28.70 -32.39 -1.58
N ARG A 566 -28.17 -31.63 -2.56
CA ARG A 566 -26.78 -31.82 -3.06
C ARG A 566 -25.73 -31.55 -1.98
N LYS A 567 -25.92 -30.51 -1.15
CA LYS A 567 -24.99 -30.19 -0.06
C LYS A 567 -25.16 -31.11 1.15
N GLU A 568 -26.37 -31.53 1.48
CA GLU A 568 -26.63 -32.54 2.52
C GLU A 568 -26.07 -33.92 2.15
N LEU A 569 -26.21 -34.37 0.89
CA LEU A 569 -25.52 -35.58 0.39
C LEU A 569 -24.00 -35.43 0.39
N GLY A 570 -23.49 -34.24 0.06
CA GLY A 570 -22.07 -33.92 0.15
C GLY A 570 -21.51 -33.94 1.57
N MET A 571 -22.30 -33.52 2.57
CA MET A 571 -21.95 -33.59 4.00
C MET A 571 -22.03 -35.03 4.53
N THR A 572 -23.11 -35.78 4.26
CA THR A 572 -23.24 -37.18 4.70
C THR A 572 -22.20 -38.11 4.07
N THR A 573 -21.78 -37.86 2.81
CA THR A 573 -20.71 -38.63 2.18
C THR A 573 -19.34 -38.31 2.82
N LYS A 574 -19.11 -37.06 3.27
CA LYS A 574 -17.89 -36.66 3.99
C LYS A 574 -17.84 -37.22 5.42
N ASP A 575 -18.97 -37.25 6.13
CA ASP A 575 -19.04 -37.82 7.49
C ASP A 575 -18.89 -39.35 7.47
N ASN A 576 -19.46 -40.04 6.48
CA ASN A 576 -19.28 -41.49 6.32
C ASN A 576 -17.84 -41.86 5.92
N LEU A 577 -17.14 -41.03 5.15
CA LEU A 577 -15.71 -41.19 4.86
C LEU A 577 -14.81 -40.92 6.08
N ALA A 578 -15.23 -40.01 6.97
CA ALA A 578 -14.55 -39.78 8.25
C ALA A 578 -14.76 -40.95 9.24
N TYR A 579 -15.94 -41.59 9.22
CA TYR A 579 -16.24 -42.74 10.06
C TYR A 579 -15.50 -44.02 9.60
N VAL A 580 -15.45 -44.27 8.28
CA VAL A 580 -14.72 -45.43 7.72
C VAL A 580 -13.21 -45.31 7.94
N ASN A 581 -12.63 -44.11 7.89
CA ASN A 581 -11.19 -43.92 8.14
C ASN A 581 -10.79 -44.05 9.62
N ASN A 582 -11.73 -43.93 10.56
CA ASN A 582 -11.48 -44.19 11.99
C ASN A 582 -11.56 -45.69 12.34
N GLU A 583 -12.34 -46.49 11.63
CA GLU A 583 -12.37 -47.95 11.86
C GLU A 583 -11.15 -48.68 11.29
N THR A 584 -10.55 -48.20 10.19
CA THR A 584 -9.30 -48.77 9.65
C THR A 584 -8.06 -48.40 10.47
N SER A 585 -8.09 -47.34 11.28
CA SER A 585 -6.97 -46.98 12.17
C SER A 585 -6.97 -47.76 13.49
N ASN A 586 -8.14 -48.25 13.95
CA ASN A 586 -8.26 -48.96 15.23
C ASN A 586 -8.06 -50.49 15.14
N ASN A 587 -7.80 -51.05 13.95
CA ASN A 587 -7.65 -52.49 13.75
C ASN A 587 -6.20 -52.96 13.49
N THR A 588 -5.21 -52.09 13.71
CA THR A 588 -3.78 -52.43 13.48
C THR A 588 -2.91 -52.49 14.74
N ASP A 589 -3.45 -52.19 15.93
CA ASP A 589 -2.65 -52.11 17.16
C ASP A 589 -2.91 -53.23 18.20
N ASP A 590 -3.58 -54.33 17.83
CA ASP A 590 -3.87 -55.42 18.79
C ASP A 590 -3.42 -56.84 18.36
N LYS A 591 -2.33 -56.93 17.58
CA LYS A 591 -1.67 -58.22 17.29
C LYS A 591 -0.14 -58.13 17.33
N GLN A 592 0.41 -57.82 18.51
CA GLN A 592 1.79 -58.21 18.83
C GLN A 592 2.03 -58.36 20.33
N MET A 593 1.29 -59.25 21.01
CA MET A 593 1.74 -59.82 22.28
C MET A 593 1.05 -61.15 22.58
N LYS A 594 1.65 -62.27 22.14
CA LYS A 594 1.77 -63.55 22.88
C LYS A 594 2.28 -64.68 21.96
N ILE A 595 3.41 -65.23 22.42
CA ILE A 595 4.12 -66.48 22.01
C ILE A 595 4.93 -66.37 20.73
#